data_AF-A0A9W2X9U3-F1
#
_entry.id   AF-A0A9W2X9U3-F1
#
_cell.length_a   1.000
_cell.length_b   1.000
_cell.length_c   1.000
_cell.angle_alpha   90.00
_cell.angle_beta   90.00
_cell.angle_gamma   90.00
#
_symmetry.space_group_name_H-M   'P 1'
#
loop_
_entity.id
_entity.type
_entity.pdbx_description
1 polymer ?
#
loop_
_entity_poly.entity_id
_entity_poly.type
_entity_poly.pdbx_seq_one_letter_code
_entity_poly.pdbx_strand_id
1 'polypeptide(L)'
;KTSETIKLTVSDKPRASLTSDNTVIAAGGSVTLSCSVDGSDGWKYDWFRSAALIRTNTESNSIRITDGGNYYCRGGRGNRVYYTENSVSVGVEKTVSNKAAVKRQHDWPEIFKGEEITLTCEIQAGGDTEWEYEWTRGNVRRTGDGRKLWVFTASGSSSGDYKCRGRQKTHSYSSTAWSDPLHLTVTDLTASEPKAELRSNETDIPVGGSVMLSCSVTSSSGWKYYWYRGDKSSEVLITQHGETSVSQEGLYWCRGGRGKPVYYTQYSDSVTVEKTVSNKAAVKRQHDWPEIFKGEEITLTCEIQAGGDTEWEYEWTRGNVRRTADGRNLWVFTASGSSSGDYKCRGRQKNNSYSFTAWSDPLRLIVTGFCPECPSFSASFGVGLVVGIAMIVFLQPLLLFVWRKMKAHRSVSTDKSSATQQTVNQLEPQLYSSLLHDDVCVYESVGGSGNNDGGTHDDTEEDHDYNNVDPNAATDS
;
A
#
# COMPACT_ATOMS: atom_id res chain seq x y z
N LYS A 1 -108.02 3.02 39.00
CA LYS A 1 -106.82 3.74 38.52
C LYS A 1 -105.93 2.72 37.82
N THR A 2 -105.79 2.81 36.51
CA THR A 2 -104.81 2.03 35.75
C THR A 2 -103.46 2.74 35.83
N SER A 3 -102.37 1.97 35.96
CA SER A 3 -101.01 2.53 36.00
C SER A 3 -100.64 3.13 34.65
N GLU A 4 -99.72 4.08 34.65
CA GLU A 4 -99.16 4.63 33.42
C GLU A 4 -98.42 3.57 32.61
N THR A 5 -98.45 3.71 31.28
CA THR A 5 -97.80 2.77 30.35
C THR A 5 -96.30 3.05 30.28
N ILE A 6 -95.48 2.08 30.68
CA ILE A 6 -94.03 2.13 30.52
C ILE A 6 -93.69 1.64 29.11
N LYS A 7 -93.07 2.49 28.29
CA LYS A 7 -92.51 2.09 26.98
C LYS A 7 -91.15 1.45 27.19
N LEU A 8 -91.00 0.20 26.76
CA LEU A 8 -89.73 -0.52 26.71
C LEU A 8 -89.13 -0.39 25.30
N THR A 9 -87.90 0.11 25.22
CA THR A 9 -87.11 0.14 24.00
C THR A 9 -85.98 -0.86 24.12
N VAL A 10 -85.86 -1.77 23.15
CA VAL A 10 -84.77 -2.73 23.08
C VAL A 10 -83.72 -2.19 22.11
N SER A 11 -82.48 -2.07 22.57
CA SER A 11 -81.32 -1.65 21.77
C SER A 11 -80.43 -2.84 21.45
N ASP A 12 -79.58 -2.69 20.44
CA ASP A 12 -78.57 -3.68 20.08
C ASP A 12 -77.54 -3.89 21.20
N LYS A 13 -76.80 -4.99 21.11
CA LYS A 13 -75.76 -5.34 22.08
C LYS A 13 -74.69 -4.25 22.12
N PRO A 14 -74.46 -3.58 23.27
CA PRO A 14 -73.48 -2.50 23.35
C PRO A 14 -72.06 -3.05 23.35
N ARG A 15 -71.09 -2.22 22.93
CA ARG A 15 -69.66 -2.49 22.98
C ARG A 15 -69.00 -1.67 24.08
N ALA A 16 -68.11 -2.28 24.85
CA ALA A 16 -67.30 -1.54 25.81
C ALA A 16 -66.26 -0.65 25.12
N SER A 17 -65.92 0.48 25.73
CA SER A 17 -64.88 1.41 25.28
C SER A 17 -63.78 1.48 26.32
N LEU A 18 -62.54 1.21 25.91
CA LEU A 18 -61.36 1.24 26.77
C LEU A 18 -60.48 2.42 26.41
N THR A 19 -60.12 3.22 27.40
CA THR A 19 -59.20 4.37 27.29
C THR A 19 -58.05 4.24 28.27
N SER A 20 -56.90 4.80 27.92
CA SER A 20 -55.70 4.84 28.78
C SER A 20 -55.24 6.28 28.98
N ASP A 21 -54.75 6.62 30.17
CA ASP A 21 -54.13 7.92 30.44
C ASP A 21 -52.76 8.05 29.75
N ASN A 22 -52.01 6.95 29.67
CA ASN A 22 -50.76 6.85 28.92
C ASN A 22 -50.60 5.43 28.36
N THR A 23 -49.86 5.26 27.26
CA THR A 23 -49.58 3.95 26.66
C THR A 23 -48.19 3.43 27.01
N VAL A 24 -47.39 4.20 27.77
CA VAL A 24 -46.05 3.81 28.22
C VAL A 24 -45.94 3.89 29.74
N ILE A 25 -45.64 2.76 30.38
CA ILE A 25 -45.33 2.67 31.81
C ILE A 25 -43.84 2.99 32.00
N ALA A 26 -43.53 4.08 32.71
CA ALA A 26 -42.16 4.40 33.11
C ALA A 26 -41.60 3.36 34.10
N ALA A 27 -40.28 3.30 34.26
CA ALA A 27 -39.63 2.34 35.17
C ALA A 27 -40.16 2.50 36.61
N GLY A 28 -40.70 1.42 37.17
CA GLY A 28 -41.34 1.42 38.51
C GLY A 28 -42.69 2.14 38.60
N GLY A 29 -43.22 2.63 37.46
CA GLY A 29 -44.49 3.35 37.38
C GLY A 29 -45.70 2.44 37.12
N SER A 30 -46.81 3.07 36.78
CA SER A 30 -48.06 2.40 36.41
C SER A 30 -48.91 3.29 35.51
N VAL A 31 -49.84 2.68 34.79
CA VAL A 31 -50.83 3.34 33.94
C VAL A 31 -52.23 3.03 34.45
N THR A 32 -53.18 3.93 34.25
CA THR A 32 -54.58 3.72 34.62
C THR A 32 -55.44 3.56 33.37
N LEU A 33 -56.04 2.37 33.23
CA LEU A 33 -57.02 2.07 32.20
C LEU A 33 -58.43 2.33 32.71
N SER A 34 -59.29 2.90 31.86
CA SER A 34 -60.69 3.17 32.17
C SER A 34 -61.60 2.56 31.11
N CYS A 35 -62.61 1.82 31.55
CA CYS A 35 -63.58 1.14 30.71
C CYS A 35 -64.95 1.81 30.87
N SER A 36 -65.69 1.97 29.78
CA SER A 36 -67.03 2.57 29.79
C SER A 36 -67.95 1.80 28.84
N VAL A 37 -69.26 1.88 29.08
CA VAL A 37 -70.29 1.30 28.21
C VAL A 37 -71.36 2.35 28.03
N ASP A 38 -71.59 2.78 26.80
CA ASP A 38 -72.55 3.83 26.51
C ASP A 38 -74.01 3.35 26.65
N GLY A 39 -74.89 4.28 27.02
CA GLY A 39 -76.34 4.09 26.99
C GLY A 39 -76.98 3.47 28.23
N SER A 40 -76.23 3.10 29.28
CA SER A 40 -76.81 2.58 30.54
C SER A 40 -75.83 2.48 31.70
N ASP A 41 -76.33 2.44 32.94
CA ASP A 41 -75.54 2.32 34.17
C ASP A 41 -75.61 0.89 34.79
N GLY A 42 -74.87 0.68 35.88
CA GLY A 42 -74.90 -0.56 36.66
C GLY A 42 -74.02 -1.69 36.10
N TRP A 43 -73.04 -1.35 35.28
CA TRP A 43 -72.07 -2.30 34.73
C TRP A 43 -70.99 -2.66 35.75
N LYS A 44 -70.67 -3.96 35.80
CA LYS A 44 -69.46 -4.48 36.44
C LYS A 44 -68.48 -4.90 35.35
N TYR A 45 -67.19 -4.62 35.52
CA TYR A 45 -66.20 -4.79 34.45
C TYR A 45 -65.32 -6.02 34.66
N ASP A 46 -65.10 -6.73 33.56
CA ASP A 46 -64.05 -7.75 33.41
C ASP A 46 -62.89 -7.17 32.60
N TRP A 47 -61.66 -7.42 33.05
CA TRP A 47 -60.42 -6.89 32.50
C TRP A 47 -59.50 -8.01 32.05
N PHE A 48 -58.99 -7.88 30.84
CA PHE A 48 -58.15 -8.90 30.21
C PHE A 48 -56.82 -8.30 29.77
N ARG A 49 -55.76 -9.10 29.83
CA ARG A 49 -54.46 -8.86 29.17
C ARG A 49 -54.17 -10.05 28.28
N SER A 50 -54.14 -9.79 26.98
CA SER A 50 -54.12 -10.85 25.97
C SER A 50 -55.27 -11.83 26.24
N ALA A 51 -55.03 -13.14 26.34
CA ALA A 51 -56.09 -14.11 26.64
C ALA A 51 -56.42 -14.25 28.14
N ALA A 52 -55.62 -13.63 29.04
CA ALA A 52 -55.75 -13.86 30.47
C ALA A 52 -56.72 -12.87 31.13
N LEU A 53 -57.65 -13.40 31.93
CA LEU A 53 -58.51 -12.59 32.81
C LEU A 53 -57.70 -12.12 34.01
N ILE A 54 -57.55 -10.81 34.18
CA ILE A 54 -56.77 -10.21 35.27
C ILE A 54 -57.66 -9.88 36.46
N ARG A 55 -58.87 -9.36 36.19
CA ARG A 55 -59.80 -8.91 37.21
C ARG A 55 -61.23 -9.01 36.69
N THR A 56 -62.16 -9.45 37.52
CA THR A 56 -63.57 -9.66 37.13
C THR A 56 -64.51 -9.04 38.14
N ASN A 57 -65.73 -8.73 37.69
CA ASN A 57 -66.82 -8.24 38.53
C ASN A 57 -66.45 -6.98 39.33
N THR A 58 -65.74 -6.05 38.68
CA THR A 58 -65.30 -4.80 39.30
C THR A 58 -66.36 -3.71 39.17
N GLU A 59 -66.74 -3.09 40.28
CA GLU A 59 -67.61 -1.90 40.26
C GLU A 59 -66.83 -0.65 39.86
N SER A 60 -65.52 -0.65 40.10
CA SER A 60 -64.62 0.37 39.56
C SER A 60 -64.49 0.19 38.06
N ASN A 61 -64.79 1.26 37.33
CA ASN A 61 -64.57 1.35 35.89
C ASN A 61 -63.10 1.62 35.52
N SER A 62 -62.20 1.72 36.51
CA SER A 62 -60.76 1.92 36.31
C SER A 62 -59.89 0.84 36.98
N ILE A 63 -58.76 0.54 36.36
CA ILE A 63 -57.72 -0.38 36.86
C ILE A 63 -56.32 0.23 36.69
N ARG A 64 -55.47 0.07 37.71
CA ARG A 64 -54.06 0.46 37.68
C ARG A 64 -53.20 -0.75 37.31
N ILE A 65 -52.39 -0.63 36.26
CA ILE A 65 -51.55 -1.71 35.72
C ILE A 65 -50.07 -1.35 35.81
N THR A 66 -49.21 -2.34 36.05
CA THR A 66 -47.75 -2.19 36.18
C THR A 66 -46.97 -2.97 35.12
N ASP A 67 -47.66 -3.70 34.26
CA ASP A 67 -47.07 -4.53 33.23
C ASP A 67 -47.51 -4.09 31.84
N GLY A 68 -46.64 -4.29 30.85
CA GLY A 68 -46.96 -4.03 29.45
C GLY A 68 -47.75 -5.18 28.81
N GLY A 69 -48.61 -4.89 27.86
CA GLY A 69 -49.44 -5.88 27.18
C GLY A 69 -50.58 -5.28 26.39
N ASN A 70 -51.35 -6.12 25.73
CA ASN A 70 -52.59 -5.72 25.08
C ASN A 70 -53.75 -5.93 26.02
N TYR A 71 -54.42 -4.85 26.40
CA TYR A 71 -55.53 -4.87 27.35
C TYR A 71 -56.86 -4.65 26.66
N TYR A 72 -57.91 -5.34 27.10
CA TYR A 72 -59.30 -5.06 26.70
C TYR A 72 -60.24 -5.34 27.88
N CYS A 73 -61.47 -4.81 27.80
CA CYS A 73 -62.48 -4.98 28.83
C CYS A 73 -63.85 -5.35 28.23
N ARG A 74 -64.75 -5.84 29.08
CA ARG A 74 -66.18 -5.97 28.79
C ARG A 74 -67.01 -5.66 30.03
N GLY A 75 -68.23 -5.17 29.85
CA GLY A 75 -69.19 -4.95 30.94
C GLY A 75 -70.12 -6.15 31.11
N GLY A 76 -70.48 -6.46 32.35
CA GLY A 76 -71.45 -7.47 32.76
C GLY A 76 -72.49 -6.89 33.71
N ARG A 77 -73.78 -7.24 33.54
CA ARG A 77 -74.85 -6.80 34.45
C ARG A 77 -75.99 -7.82 34.61
N GLY A 78 -76.73 -7.73 35.72
CA GLY A 78 -77.94 -8.53 35.99
C GLY A 78 -77.70 -9.90 36.64
N ASN A 79 -78.78 -10.52 37.13
CA ASN A 79 -78.81 -11.91 37.63
C ASN A 79 -79.11 -12.86 36.47
N ARG A 80 -78.15 -13.75 36.15
CA ARG A 80 -77.80 -14.23 34.80
C ARG A 80 -77.12 -13.11 33.99
N VAL A 81 -75.79 -13.06 34.10
CA VAL A 81 -74.97 -11.93 33.63
C VAL A 81 -75.09 -11.77 32.12
N TYR A 82 -75.52 -10.58 31.70
CA TYR A 82 -75.48 -10.13 30.31
C TYR A 82 -74.15 -9.40 30.06
N TYR A 83 -73.37 -9.88 29.09
CA TYR A 83 -72.09 -9.28 28.73
C TYR A 83 -72.19 -8.42 27.47
N THR A 84 -71.49 -7.29 27.46
CA THR A 84 -71.24 -6.47 26.27
C THR A 84 -70.35 -7.19 25.26
N GLU A 85 -70.17 -6.61 24.07
CA GLU A 85 -69.00 -6.93 23.25
C GLU A 85 -67.71 -6.44 23.93
N ASN A 86 -66.59 -7.08 23.59
CA ASN A 86 -65.27 -6.69 24.08
C ASN A 86 -64.89 -5.32 23.50
N SER A 87 -64.14 -4.55 24.28
CA SER A 87 -63.55 -3.30 23.80
C SER A 87 -62.48 -3.53 22.74
N VAL A 88 -62.16 -2.49 21.99
CA VAL A 88 -60.92 -2.45 21.22
C VAL A 88 -59.74 -2.54 22.19
N SER A 89 -58.71 -3.30 21.81
CA SER A 89 -57.55 -3.50 22.67
C SER A 89 -56.63 -2.29 22.67
N VAL A 90 -56.07 -1.95 23.83
CA VAL A 90 -55.02 -0.94 23.99
C VAL A 90 -53.69 -1.63 24.29
N GLY A 91 -52.68 -1.40 23.45
CA GLY A 91 -51.32 -1.85 23.68
C GLY A 91 -50.57 -0.90 24.62
N VAL A 92 -50.04 -1.44 25.70
CA VAL A 92 -49.26 -0.70 26.71
C VAL A 92 -47.83 -1.22 26.72
N GLU A 93 -46.86 -0.34 26.51
CA GLU A 93 -45.44 -0.65 26.61
C GLU A 93 -44.91 -0.36 28.03
N LYS A 94 -43.87 -1.05 28.45
CA LYS A 94 -43.21 -0.89 29.75
C LYS A 94 -41.74 -0.60 29.56
N THR A 95 -41.27 0.46 30.21
CA THR A 95 -39.85 0.78 30.29
C THR A 95 -39.24 0.10 31.52
N VAL A 96 -38.22 -0.73 31.32
CA VAL A 96 -37.48 -1.37 32.43
C VAL A 96 -36.36 -0.46 32.93
N SER A 97 -35.83 -0.76 34.12
CA SER A 97 -34.76 0.02 34.76
C SER A 97 -33.37 -0.22 34.18
N ASN A 98 -33.17 -1.28 33.38
CA ASN A 98 -31.88 -1.58 32.75
C ASN A 98 -31.47 -0.43 31.83
N LYS A 99 -30.21 -0.01 31.94
CA LYS A 99 -29.64 1.08 31.13
C LYS A 99 -28.92 0.51 29.91
N ALA A 100 -29.25 1.05 28.74
CA ALA A 100 -28.57 0.77 27.48
C ALA A 100 -27.49 1.83 27.21
N ALA A 101 -26.34 1.41 26.67
CA ALA A 101 -25.26 2.29 26.26
C ALA A 101 -24.72 1.84 24.90
N VAL A 102 -24.47 2.80 24.01
CA VAL A 102 -23.77 2.53 22.75
C VAL A 102 -22.27 2.61 23.02
N LYS A 103 -21.55 1.54 22.68
CA LYS A 103 -20.09 1.52 22.65
C LYS A 103 -19.58 1.32 21.24
N ARG A 104 -18.42 1.90 20.96
CA ARG A 104 -17.71 1.70 19.72
C ARG A 104 -16.63 0.65 19.93
N GLN A 105 -16.43 -0.24 18.96
CA GLN A 105 -15.38 -1.26 19.07
C GLN A 105 -13.96 -0.68 19.04
N HIS A 106 -13.78 0.45 18.35
CA HIS A 106 -12.49 1.11 18.17
C HIS A 106 -12.56 2.56 18.62
N ASP A 107 -11.58 3.03 19.40
CA ASP A 107 -11.57 4.40 19.92
C ASP A 107 -10.89 5.41 18.99
N TRP A 108 -11.04 5.24 17.67
CA TRP A 108 -10.40 6.13 16.70
C TRP A 108 -10.96 7.56 16.79
N PRO A 109 -10.12 8.60 16.87
CA PRO A 109 -10.59 9.98 16.93
C PRO A 109 -11.31 10.41 15.65
N GLU A 110 -10.78 9.97 14.52
CA GLU A 110 -11.25 10.31 13.18
C GLU A 110 -11.57 9.04 12.39
N ILE A 111 -12.72 9.05 11.70
CA ILE A 111 -13.21 7.96 10.86
C ILE A 111 -13.21 8.43 9.40
N PHE A 112 -12.56 7.66 8.54
CA PHE A 112 -12.48 7.93 7.11
C PHE A 112 -13.54 7.16 6.33
N LYS A 113 -13.98 7.74 5.21
CA LYS A 113 -14.86 7.05 4.26
C LYS A 113 -14.24 5.72 3.81
N GLY A 114 -15.05 4.65 3.82
CA GLY A 114 -14.61 3.31 3.45
C GLY A 114 -14.15 2.44 4.63
N GLU A 115 -13.95 3.00 5.82
CA GLU A 115 -13.63 2.21 7.02
C GLU A 115 -14.86 1.42 7.49
N GLU A 116 -14.64 0.19 7.95
CA GLU A 116 -15.70 -0.59 8.61
C GLU A 116 -15.80 -0.20 10.09
N ILE A 117 -16.99 0.22 10.51
CA ILE A 117 -17.27 0.64 11.89
C ILE A 117 -18.26 -0.32 12.53
N THR A 118 -17.94 -0.73 13.75
CA THR A 118 -18.79 -1.58 14.58
C THR A 118 -19.21 -0.83 15.84
N LEU A 119 -20.53 -0.66 15.98
CA LEU A 119 -21.16 -0.21 17.21
C LEU A 119 -21.79 -1.39 17.94
N THR A 120 -21.69 -1.38 19.26
CA THR A 120 -22.23 -2.42 20.15
C THR A 120 -23.17 -1.77 21.15
N CYS A 121 -24.38 -2.31 21.30
CA CYS A 121 -25.28 -1.89 22.37
C CYS A 121 -25.04 -2.77 23.60
N GLU A 122 -24.72 -2.16 24.74
CA GLU A 122 -24.57 -2.86 26.01
C GLU A 122 -25.69 -2.50 26.96
N ILE A 123 -26.35 -3.50 27.53
CA ILE A 123 -27.43 -3.33 28.50
C ILE A 123 -26.94 -3.82 29.85
N GLN A 124 -26.94 -2.93 30.85
CA GLN A 124 -26.47 -3.25 32.19
C GLN A 124 -27.38 -4.29 32.87
N ALA A 125 -26.77 -5.29 33.50
CA ALA A 125 -27.45 -6.34 34.28
C ALA A 125 -28.48 -7.18 33.51
N GLY A 126 -28.45 -7.13 32.17
CA GLY A 126 -29.22 -8.03 31.31
C GLY A 126 -28.25 -8.96 30.59
N GLY A 127 -28.51 -10.27 30.61
CA GLY A 127 -27.69 -11.20 29.83
C GLY A 127 -27.82 -10.90 28.34
N ASP A 128 -26.74 -11.08 27.56
CA ASP A 128 -26.71 -10.74 26.12
C ASP A 128 -27.78 -11.46 25.29
N THR A 129 -28.30 -12.60 25.77
CA THR A 129 -29.27 -13.46 25.08
C THR A 129 -30.73 -13.05 25.30
N GLU A 130 -31.01 -12.19 26.28
CA GLU A 130 -32.37 -11.87 26.74
C GLU A 130 -33.06 -10.76 25.91
N TRP A 131 -32.28 -10.03 25.12
CA TRP A 131 -32.70 -8.81 24.44
C TRP A 131 -32.68 -8.94 22.93
N GLU A 132 -33.68 -8.34 22.29
CA GLU A 132 -33.65 -7.91 20.89
C GLU A 132 -33.28 -6.43 20.85
N TYR A 133 -32.25 -6.10 20.07
CA TYR A 133 -31.70 -4.75 20.06
C TYR A 133 -32.34 -3.92 18.95
N GLU A 134 -32.75 -2.72 19.31
CA GLU A 134 -33.26 -1.72 18.39
C GLU A 134 -32.30 -0.54 18.34
N TRP A 135 -32.03 -0.07 17.13
CA TRP A 135 -31.11 1.02 16.89
C TRP A 135 -31.81 2.20 16.20
N THR A 136 -31.37 3.41 16.50
CA THR A 136 -31.84 4.61 15.81
C THR A 136 -30.69 5.56 15.57
N ARG A 137 -30.75 6.26 14.45
CA ARG A 137 -29.84 7.33 14.11
C ARG A 137 -30.60 8.46 13.46
N GLY A 138 -30.81 9.54 14.20
CA GLY A 138 -31.79 10.57 13.82
C GLY A 138 -33.15 9.93 13.53
N ASN A 139 -33.64 10.10 12.30
CA ASN A 139 -34.93 9.56 11.85
C ASN A 139 -34.85 8.11 11.33
N VAL A 140 -33.65 7.56 11.13
CA VAL A 140 -33.47 6.19 10.64
C VAL A 140 -33.58 5.23 11.80
N ARG A 141 -34.58 4.35 11.77
CA ARG A 141 -34.75 3.25 12.74
C ARG A 141 -34.37 1.93 12.09
N ARG A 142 -33.56 1.15 12.80
CA ARG A 142 -33.19 -0.22 12.43
C ARG A 142 -33.66 -1.15 13.54
N THR A 143 -34.70 -1.92 13.23
CA THR A 143 -35.33 -2.89 14.14
C THR A 143 -35.27 -4.31 13.60
N GLY A 144 -34.91 -4.50 12.32
CA GLY A 144 -35.16 -5.75 11.59
C GLY A 144 -34.21 -6.91 11.85
N ASP A 145 -33.03 -6.71 12.44
CA ASP A 145 -32.07 -7.80 12.70
C ASP A 145 -31.95 -8.19 14.18
N GLY A 146 -32.49 -7.38 15.10
CA GLY A 146 -32.42 -7.62 16.55
C GLY A 146 -30.98 -7.72 17.09
N ARG A 147 -29.97 -7.31 16.32
CA ARG A 147 -28.57 -7.59 16.60
C ARG A 147 -27.98 -6.59 17.60
N LYS A 148 -27.22 -7.14 18.55
CA LYS A 148 -26.39 -6.35 19.48
C LYS A 148 -25.38 -5.45 18.77
N LEU A 149 -24.96 -5.82 17.56
CA LEU A 149 -23.95 -5.13 16.76
C LEU A 149 -24.60 -4.41 15.58
N TRP A 150 -24.19 -3.15 15.35
CA TRP A 150 -24.42 -2.43 14.11
C TRP A 150 -23.08 -2.23 13.39
N VAL A 151 -22.86 -3.02 12.34
CA VAL A 151 -21.69 -2.94 11.46
C VAL A 151 -22.07 -2.23 10.17
N PHE A 152 -21.26 -1.25 9.74
CA PHE A 152 -21.45 -0.55 8.47
C PHE A 152 -20.13 0.01 7.93
N THR A 153 -20.07 0.18 6.61
CA THR A 153 -18.99 0.93 5.96
C THR A 153 -19.25 2.43 6.06
N ALA A 154 -18.25 3.17 6.54
CA ALA A 154 -18.34 4.61 6.75
C ALA A 154 -18.52 5.37 5.43
N SER A 155 -19.48 6.29 5.41
CA SER A 155 -19.78 7.17 4.29
C SER A 155 -20.14 8.56 4.82
N GLY A 156 -20.20 9.59 3.97
CA GLY A 156 -20.62 10.94 4.40
C GLY A 156 -22.01 10.94 5.05
N SER A 157 -22.90 10.05 4.60
CA SER A 157 -24.22 9.85 5.20
C SER A 157 -24.18 8.94 6.43
N SER A 158 -23.01 8.62 6.99
CA SER A 158 -22.82 7.84 8.23
C SER A 158 -22.69 8.70 9.51
N SER A 159 -22.50 10.02 9.38
CA SER A 159 -22.33 10.95 10.51
C SER A 159 -23.63 11.28 11.28
N GLY A 160 -23.64 11.20 12.61
CA GLY A 160 -24.77 11.61 13.44
C GLY A 160 -24.85 10.90 14.79
N ASP A 161 -26.00 11.04 15.45
CA ASP A 161 -26.22 10.52 16.80
C ASP A 161 -26.86 9.13 16.77
N TYR A 162 -26.14 8.14 17.30
CA TYR A 162 -26.59 6.76 17.41
C TYR A 162 -27.12 6.49 18.80
N LYS A 163 -28.33 5.91 18.88
CA LYS A 163 -28.92 5.43 20.13
C LYS A 163 -29.35 3.98 19.96
N CYS A 164 -29.32 3.23 21.05
CA CYS A 164 -29.84 1.87 21.10
C CYS A 164 -30.80 1.67 22.27
N ARG A 165 -31.65 0.65 22.17
CA ARG A 165 -32.44 0.11 23.28
C ARG A 165 -32.60 -1.40 23.12
N GLY A 166 -32.88 -2.09 24.22
CA GLY A 166 -33.22 -3.51 24.19
C GLY A 166 -34.71 -3.72 24.43
N ARG A 167 -35.31 -4.62 23.66
CA ARG A 167 -36.65 -5.18 23.86
C ARG A 167 -36.51 -6.59 24.42
N GLN A 168 -37.22 -6.94 25.50
CA GLN A 168 -37.14 -8.29 26.07
C GLN A 168 -37.79 -9.31 25.13
N LYS A 169 -37.11 -10.42 24.87
CA LYS A 169 -37.64 -11.51 24.03
C LYS A 169 -38.84 -12.21 24.66
N THR A 170 -38.77 -12.48 25.97
CA THR A 170 -39.81 -13.17 26.73
C THR A 170 -41.03 -12.29 27.00
N HIS A 171 -40.84 -10.98 27.08
CA HIS A 171 -41.89 -9.99 27.30
C HIS A 171 -41.79 -8.89 26.26
N SER A 172 -42.38 -9.12 25.10
CA SER A 172 -42.29 -8.20 23.96
C SER A 172 -42.83 -6.79 24.24
N TYR A 173 -43.61 -6.55 25.29
CA TYR A 173 -44.06 -5.21 25.68
C TYR A 173 -43.11 -4.49 26.66
N SER A 174 -41.97 -5.10 27.01
CA SER A 174 -40.98 -4.56 27.93
C SER A 174 -39.70 -4.19 27.19
N SER A 175 -39.27 -2.94 27.29
CA SER A 175 -38.04 -2.44 26.66
C SER A 175 -37.25 -1.55 27.61
N THR A 176 -35.96 -1.38 27.38
CA THR A 176 -35.16 -0.35 28.06
C THR A 176 -35.54 1.03 27.55
N ALA A 177 -35.19 2.06 28.31
CA ALA A 177 -35.09 3.41 27.75
C ALA A 177 -34.05 3.43 26.61
N TRP A 178 -34.19 4.40 25.70
CA TRP A 178 -33.13 4.69 24.73
C TRP A 178 -31.86 5.12 25.45
N SER A 179 -30.72 4.66 24.97
CA SER A 179 -29.41 5.10 25.46
C SER A 179 -29.19 6.59 25.23
N ASP A 180 -28.21 7.14 25.95
CA ASP A 180 -27.62 8.41 25.59
C ASP A 180 -27.03 8.33 24.16
N PRO A 181 -27.09 9.43 23.38
CA PRO A 181 -26.59 9.45 22.02
C PRO A 181 -25.06 9.35 21.97
N LEU A 182 -24.54 8.46 21.12
CA LEU A 182 -23.14 8.46 20.69
C LEU A 182 -23.02 9.21 19.36
N HIS A 183 -22.36 10.36 19.38
CA HIS A 183 -22.10 11.14 18.16
C HIS A 183 -20.93 10.54 17.38
N LEU A 184 -21.12 10.29 16.09
CA LEU A 184 -20.06 9.90 15.16
C LEU A 184 -19.93 10.90 14.03
N THR A 185 -18.70 11.23 13.67
CA THR A 185 -18.36 12.08 12.52
C THR A 185 -17.49 11.28 11.56
N VAL A 186 -17.89 11.25 10.29
CA VAL A 186 -17.12 10.64 9.19
C VAL A 186 -16.57 11.74 8.29
N THR A 187 -15.27 11.73 8.08
CA THR A 187 -14.57 12.65 7.19
C THR A 187 -14.74 12.16 5.74
N ASP A 188 -15.52 12.89 4.94
CA ASP A 188 -15.87 12.58 3.53
C ASP A 188 -15.08 13.43 2.52
N LEU A 189 -14.00 14.10 2.96
CA LEU A 189 -13.19 14.93 2.07
C LEU A 189 -12.28 14.03 1.22
N THR A 190 -12.60 13.95 -0.07
CA THR A 190 -11.76 13.31 -1.11
C THR A 190 -10.35 13.90 -1.21
N ALA A 191 -10.10 15.05 -0.58
CA ALA A 191 -8.80 15.72 -0.54
C ALA A 191 -7.93 15.34 0.67
N SER A 192 -8.42 14.54 1.63
CA SER A 192 -7.69 14.21 2.86
C SER A 192 -7.69 12.71 3.16
N GLU A 193 -7.50 11.87 2.14
CA GLU A 193 -7.10 10.49 2.43
C GLU A 193 -5.85 10.53 3.31
N PRO A 194 -5.81 9.77 4.41
CA PRO A 194 -4.63 9.74 5.26
C PRO A 194 -3.45 9.29 4.40
N LYS A 195 -2.33 10.00 4.52
CA LYS A 195 -1.06 9.65 3.87
C LYS A 195 -0.06 9.27 4.96
N ALA A 196 0.64 8.16 4.75
CA ALA A 196 1.73 7.78 5.63
C ALA A 196 2.95 8.68 5.41
N GLU A 197 3.70 8.95 6.46
CA GLU A 197 4.93 9.73 6.42
C GLU A 197 6.10 8.84 6.80
N LEU A 198 7.04 8.68 5.86
CA LEU A 198 8.26 7.91 6.03
C LEU A 198 9.42 8.86 6.34
N ARG A 199 10.13 8.60 7.43
CA ARG A 199 11.26 9.39 7.91
C ARG A 199 12.43 8.49 8.28
N SER A 200 13.64 9.01 8.13
CA SER A 200 14.86 8.37 8.62
C SER A 200 15.85 9.43 9.09
N ASN A 201 16.65 9.09 10.09
CA ASN A 201 17.76 9.90 10.57
C ASN A 201 19.03 9.71 9.74
N GLU A 202 19.22 8.53 9.14
CA GLU A 202 20.41 8.16 8.36
C GLU A 202 20.00 7.25 7.21
N THR A 203 20.43 7.57 5.99
CA THR A 203 20.09 6.82 4.78
C THR A 203 21.24 5.97 4.25
N ASP A 204 22.42 6.06 4.87
CA ASP A 204 23.63 5.39 4.42
C ASP A 204 23.93 4.20 5.34
N ILE A 205 23.78 2.98 4.84
CA ILE A 205 24.09 1.76 5.59
C ILE A 205 25.61 1.58 5.63
N PRO A 206 26.24 1.54 6.82
CA PRO A 206 27.67 1.24 6.93
C PRO A 206 27.95 -0.24 6.67
N VAL A 207 29.22 -0.58 6.46
CA VAL A 207 29.64 -1.97 6.17
C VAL A 207 29.19 -2.89 7.32
N GLY A 208 28.29 -3.83 7.02
CA GLY A 208 27.75 -4.78 8.01
C GLY A 208 26.72 -4.20 9.00
N GLY A 209 26.28 -2.95 8.80
CA GLY A 209 25.28 -2.30 9.65
C GLY A 209 23.87 -2.27 9.06
N SER A 210 23.04 -1.40 9.63
CA SER A 210 21.65 -1.17 9.24
C SER A 210 21.23 0.26 9.58
N VAL A 211 20.27 0.80 8.86
CA VAL A 211 19.64 2.09 9.18
C VAL A 211 18.23 1.88 9.71
N MET A 212 17.74 2.85 10.49
CA MET A 212 16.39 2.82 11.05
C MET A 212 15.47 3.71 10.23
N LEU A 213 14.37 3.14 9.77
CA LEU A 213 13.28 3.86 9.12
C LEU A 213 12.09 3.93 10.05
N SER A 214 11.39 5.07 10.04
CA SER A 214 10.20 5.31 10.84
C SER A 214 9.03 5.74 9.95
N CYS A 215 7.88 5.11 10.13
CA CYS A 215 6.65 5.38 9.41
C CYS A 215 5.57 5.80 10.40
N SER A 216 4.86 6.88 10.10
CA SER A 216 3.78 7.39 10.94
C SER A 216 2.61 7.93 10.12
N VAL A 217 1.41 7.93 10.69
CA VAL A 217 0.24 8.62 10.11
C VAL A 217 -0.29 9.56 11.18
N THR A 218 -0.27 10.86 10.92
CA THR A 218 -0.59 11.89 11.92
C THR A 218 -2.09 12.13 12.10
N SER A 219 -2.92 11.81 11.10
CA SER A 219 -4.35 12.11 11.12
C SER A 219 -5.15 11.30 12.15
N SER A 220 -4.68 10.12 12.55
CA SER A 220 -5.44 9.24 13.45
C SER A 220 -4.56 8.17 14.12
N SER A 221 -5.15 7.31 14.95
CA SER A 221 -4.45 6.26 15.71
C SER A 221 -4.85 4.84 15.27
N GLY A 222 -4.16 3.83 15.80
CA GLY A 222 -4.51 2.42 15.56
C GLY A 222 -4.00 1.84 14.23
N TRP A 223 -3.07 2.52 13.57
CA TRP A 223 -2.45 2.07 12.33
C TRP A 223 -1.44 0.95 12.57
N LYS A 224 -1.46 -0.06 11.71
CA LYS A 224 -0.35 -0.97 11.49
C LYS A 224 0.38 -0.55 10.23
N TYR A 225 1.71 -0.59 10.25
CA TYR A 225 2.51 -0.14 9.11
C TYR A 225 2.96 -1.33 8.26
N TYR A 226 2.86 -1.13 6.96
CA TYR A 226 3.23 -2.06 5.91
C TYR A 226 4.39 -1.44 5.13
N TRP A 227 5.49 -2.17 5.01
CA TRP A 227 6.75 -1.70 4.47
C TRP A 227 7.06 -2.38 3.14
N TYR A 228 7.58 -1.61 2.19
CA TYR A 228 7.88 -2.04 0.83
C TYR A 228 9.29 -1.57 0.43
N ARG A 229 10.02 -2.40 -0.31
CA ARG A 229 11.33 -2.09 -0.91
C ARG A 229 11.24 -2.27 -2.42
N GLY A 230 11.72 -1.30 -3.18
CA GLY A 230 11.61 -1.28 -4.64
C GLY A 230 10.24 -0.78 -5.09
N ASP A 231 9.37 -1.70 -5.51
CA ASP A 231 8.03 -1.38 -6.01
C ASP A 231 6.97 -1.48 -4.90
N LYS A 232 5.87 -0.75 -5.08
CA LYS A 232 4.71 -0.73 -4.18
C LYS A 232 3.93 -2.06 -4.16
N SER A 233 4.19 -2.94 -5.12
CA SER A 233 3.64 -4.29 -5.23
C SER A 233 4.53 -5.39 -4.62
N SER A 234 5.71 -5.04 -4.11
CA SER A 234 6.60 -6.02 -3.47
C SER A 234 6.00 -6.60 -2.19
N GLU A 235 6.47 -7.78 -1.78
CA GLU A 235 6.03 -8.43 -0.54
C GLU A 235 6.26 -7.53 0.67
N VAL A 236 5.31 -7.56 1.62
CA VAL A 236 5.36 -6.75 2.83
C VAL A 236 6.50 -7.25 3.71
N LEU A 237 7.53 -6.42 3.90
CA LEU A 237 8.77 -6.80 4.58
C LEU A 237 8.58 -7.12 6.07
N ILE A 238 7.81 -6.29 6.78
CA ILE A 238 7.57 -6.43 8.22
C ILE A 238 6.18 -5.90 8.53
N THR A 239 5.49 -6.56 9.47
CA THR A 239 4.26 -6.02 10.05
C THR A 239 4.43 -5.90 11.56
N GLN A 240 4.25 -4.66 12.02
CA GLN A 240 4.05 -4.17 13.40
C GLN A 240 5.25 -3.42 14.02
N HIS A 241 4.90 -2.26 14.60
CA HIS A 241 5.72 -1.10 14.98
C HIS A 241 6.01 -0.12 13.83
N GLY A 242 6.00 1.17 14.19
CA GLY A 242 6.25 2.28 13.27
C GLY A 242 7.72 2.44 12.93
N GLU A 243 8.60 1.60 13.45
CA GLU A 243 10.04 1.63 13.17
C GLU A 243 10.48 0.27 12.63
N THR A 244 11.43 0.30 11.70
CA THR A 244 12.04 -0.89 11.13
C THR A 244 13.53 -0.67 10.89
N SER A 245 14.33 -1.71 11.09
CA SER A 245 15.76 -1.71 10.79
C SER A 245 15.99 -2.39 9.45
N VAL A 246 16.65 -1.70 8.52
CA VAL A 246 16.93 -2.19 7.17
C VAL A 246 18.44 -2.26 6.92
N SER A 247 18.89 -3.40 6.40
CA SER A 247 20.30 -3.68 6.08
C SER A 247 20.56 -3.82 4.56
N GLN A 248 19.52 -3.57 3.77
CA GLN A 248 19.54 -3.62 2.32
C GLN A 248 19.27 -2.23 1.74
N GLU A 249 20.00 -1.87 0.71
CA GLU A 249 19.87 -0.63 -0.06
C GLU A 249 18.63 -0.61 -0.95
N GLY A 250 18.19 0.55 -1.42
CA GLY A 250 17.10 0.67 -2.37
C GLY A 250 16.05 1.71 -1.96
N LEU A 251 14.93 1.69 -2.67
CA LEU A 251 13.84 2.63 -2.47
C LEU A 251 12.82 2.06 -1.50
N TYR A 252 12.55 2.75 -0.40
CA TYR A 252 11.61 2.30 0.62
C TYR A 252 10.32 3.13 0.62
N TRP A 253 9.20 2.44 0.85
CA TRP A 253 7.88 3.02 1.00
C TRP A 253 7.19 2.43 2.23
N CYS A 254 6.26 3.17 2.81
CA CYS A 254 5.36 2.61 3.81
C CYS A 254 3.92 3.06 3.61
N ARG A 255 2.97 2.31 4.15
CA ARG A 255 1.58 2.74 4.30
C ARG A 255 0.96 2.22 5.60
N GLY A 256 -0.01 2.93 6.13
CA GLY A 256 -0.80 2.49 7.28
C GLY A 256 -1.98 1.62 6.84
N GLY A 257 -2.35 0.64 7.67
CA GLY A 257 -3.59 -0.11 7.53
C GLY A 257 -4.25 -0.39 8.87
N ARG A 258 -5.59 -0.32 8.94
CA ARG A 258 -6.38 -0.63 10.14
C ARG A 258 -7.77 -1.18 9.80
N GLY A 259 -8.43 -1.77 10.79
CA GLY A 259 -9.77 -2.36 10.62
C GLY A 259 -9.77 -3.77 10.01
N LYS A 260 -10.96 -4.35 9.88
CA LYS A 260 -11.25 -5.62 9.21
C LYS A 260 -12.54 -5.42 8.39
N PRO A 261 -12.52 -5.46 7.04
CA PRO A 261 -11.34 -5.59 6.17
C PRO A 261 -10.36 -4.42 6.38
N VAL A 262 -9.10 -4.63 5.99
CA VAL A 262 -8.05 -3.62 6.21
C VAL A 262 -8.28 -2.43 5.29
N TYR A 263 -8.55 -1.27 5.89
CA TYR A 263 -8.52 0.02 5.23
C TYR A 263 -7.07 0.52 5.19
N TYR A 264 -6.63 1.03 4.04
CA TYR A 264 -5.25 1.46 3.84
C TYR A 264 -5.16 2.95 3.53
N THR A 265 -4.11 3.57 4.08
CA THR A 265 -3.72 4.93 3.73
C THR A 265 -3.10 4.98 2.33
N GLN A 266 -2.92 6.19 1.81
CA GLN A 266 -2.00 6.41 0.71
C GLN A 266 -0.57 6.03 1.12
N TYR A 267 0.24 5.62 0.13
CA TYR A 267 1.66 5.37 0.31
C TYR A 267 2.38 6.66 0.71
N SER A 268 3.44 6.49 1.51
CA SER A 268 4.37 7.57 1.82
C SER A 268 5.11 8.05 0.59
N ASP A 269 5.75 9.22 0.73
CA ASP A 269 6.87 9.54 -0.15
C ASP A 269 8.02 8.54 0.11
N SER A 270 8.81 8.28 -0.91
CA SER A 270 9.86 7.27 -0.84
C SER A 270 11.12 7.81 -0.17
N VAL A 271 11.87 6.92 0.49
CA VAL A 271 13.22 7.19 1.00
C VAL A 271 14.22 6.29 0.29
N THR A 272 15.26 6.89 -0.28
CA THR A 272 16.38 6.16 -0.88
C THR A 272 17.39 5.81 0.20
N VAL A 273 17.71 4.53 0.35
CA VAL A 273 18.75 4.03 1.26
C VAL A 273 19.92 3.54 0.43
N GLU A 274 21.10 4.11 0.66
CA GLU A 274 22.35 3.70 0.01
C GLU A 274 23.15 2.77 0.94
N LYS A 275 23.99 1.89 0.40
CA LYS A 275 24.82 0.98 1.19
C LYS A 275 26.27 1.09 0.83
N THR A 276 27.11 1.17 1.86
CA THR A 276 28.57 1.11 1.73
C THR A 276 29.01 -0.35 1.74
N VAL A 277 29.62 -0.80 0.65
CA VAL A 277 30.20 -2.14 0.52
C VAL A 277 31.63 -2.19 1.09
N SER A 278 32.14 -3.39 1.33
CA SER A 278 33.46 -3.61 1.92
C SER A 278 34.63 -3.33 0.96
N ASN A 279 34.39 -3.26 -0.35
CA ASN A 279 35.43 -2.96 -1.34
C ASN A 279 36.06 -1.58 -1.10
N LYS A 280 37.39 -1.52 -1.16
CA LYS A 280 38.16 -0.29 -0.95
C LYS A 280 38.55 0.34 -2.28
N ALA A 281 38.23 1.62 -2.44
CA ALA A 281 38.68 2.42 -3.57
C ALA A 281 40.03 3.09 -3.25
N ALA A 282 40.93 3.17 -4.23
CA ALA A 282 42.20 3.85 -4.14
C ALA A 282 42.46 4.66 -5.41
N VAL A 283 42.89 5.92 -5.26
CA VAL A 283 43.35 6.73 -6.39
C VAL A 283 44.81 6.42 -6.64
N LYS A 284 45.12 5.93 -7.84
CA LYS A 284 46.48 5.81 -8.36
C LYS A 284 46.72 6.86 -9.41
N ARG A 285 47.98 7.24 -9.54
CA ARG A 285 48.44 8.13 -10.60
C ARG A 285 49.22 7.29 -11.60
N GLN A 286 49.01 7.53 -12.89
CA GLN A 286 49.71 6.78 -13.93
C GLN A 286 51.22 7.08 -13.96
N HIS A 287 51.61 8.30 -13.59
CA HIS A 287 53.01 8.74 -13.57
C HIS A 287 53.42 9.14 -12.15
N ASP A 288 54.48 8.53 -11.61
CA ASP A 288 54.99 8.79 -10.26
C ASP A 288 55.90 10.03 -10.18
N TRP A 289 55.58 11.08 -10.93
CA TRP A 289 56.42 12.28 -10.95
C TRP A 289 56.39 13.02 -9.61
N PRO A 290 57.55 13.45 -9.10
CA PRO A 290 57.64 14.19 -7.84
C PRO A 290 57.08 15.62 -7.99
N GLU A 291 57.22 16.22 -9.17
CA GLU A 291 56.68 17.55 -9.49
C GLU A 291 55.82 17.47 -10.75
N ILE A 292 54.74 18.23 -10.79
CA ILE A 292 53.83 18.33 -11.94
C ILE A 292 53.85 19.76 -12.43
N PHE A 293 54.21 19.97 -13.69
CA PHE A 293 54.31 21.29 -14.28
C PHE A 293 53.03 21.68 -15.05
N LYS A 294 52.78 22.97 -15.16
CA LYS A 294 51.66 23.50 -15.95
C LYS A 294 51.79 23.09 -17.42
N GLY A 295 50.71 22.52 -17.98
CA GLY A 295 50.64 22.05 -19.36
C GLY A 295 50.84 20.55 -19.53
N GLU A 296 51.29 19.83 -18.50
CA GLU A 296 51.40 18.37 -18.53
C GLU A 296 50.03 17.71 -18.51
N GLU A 297 49.87 16.58 -19.20
CA GLU A 297 48.67 15.76 -19.13
C GLU A 297 48.78 14.78 -17.96
N ILE A 298 47.82 14.85 -17.04
CA ILE A 298 47.78 14.01 -15.85
C ILE A 298 46.59 13.06 -15.94
N THR A 299 46.88 11.78 -15.70
CA THR A 299 45.88 10.71 -15.63
C THR A 299 45.85 10.12 -14.23
N LEU A 300 44.69 10.23 -13.59
CA LEU A 300 44.38 9.53 -12.35
C LEU A 300 43.48 8.33 -12.65
N THR A 301 43.76 7.21 -12.01
CA THR A 301 42.99 5.98 -12.13
C THR A 301 42.42 5.61 -10.77
N CYS A 302 41.13 5.30 -10.69
CA CYS A 302 40.51 4.75 -9.50
C CYS A 302 40.52 3.24 -9.59
N GLU A 303 41.18 2.58 -8.64
CA GLU A 303 41.16 1.13 -8.53
C GLU A 303 40.32 0.71 -7.34
N ILE A 304 39.46 -0.29 -7.54
CA ILE A 304 38.63 -0.87 -6.48
C ILE A 304 39.14 -2.28 -6.19
N GLN A 305 39.59 -2.51 -4.95
CA GLN A 305 40.14 -3.80 -4.55
C GLN A 305 39.05 -4.88 -4.58
N ALA A 306 39.38 -6.04 -5.18
CA ALA A 306 38.52 -7.22 -5.27
C ALA A 306 37.19 -7.05 -6.03
N GLY A 307 37.07 -5.99 -6.86
CA GLY A 307 35.97 -5.84 -7.81
C GLY A 307 36.56 -5.68 -9.21
N GLY A 308 36.02 -6.39 -10.21
CA GLY A 308 36.49 -6.20 -11.58
C GLY A 308 36.14 -4.79 -12.08
N ASP A 309 37.00 -4.16 -12.90
CA ASP A 309 36.78 -2.80 -13.42
C ASP A 309 35.46 -2.64 -14.22
N THR A 310 34.86 -3.74 -14.68
CA THR A 310 33.61 -3.74 -15.44
C THR A 310 32.36 -3.60 -14.58
N GLU A 311 32.45 -3.84 -13.27
CA GLU A 311 31.30 -3.91 -12.35
C GLU A 311 30.91 -2.55 -11.76
N TRP A 312 31.77 -1.53 -11.91
CA TRP A 312 31.65 -0.25 -11.24
C TRP A 312 31.50 0.93 -12.20
N GLU A 313 30.71 1.90 -11.78
CA GLU A 313 30.72 3.27 -12.27
C GLU A 313 31.43 4.14 -11.26
N TYR A 314 32.35 4.99 -11.73
CA TYR A 314 33.23 5.71 -10.83
C TYR A 314 32.77 7.15 -10.65
N GLU A 315 32.74 7.57 -9.40
CA GLU A 315 32.51 8.96 -9.00
C GLU A 315 33.79 9.55 -8.45
N TRP A 316 34.07 10.79 -8.86
CA TRP A 316 35.26 11.50 -8.45
C TRP A 316 34.88 12.78 -7.71
N THR A 317 35.69 13.15 -6.73
CA THR A 317 35.61 14.45 -6.08
C THR A 317 36.98 15.05 -5.91
N ARG A 318 37.03 16.38 -6.02
CA ARG A 318 38.22 17.16 -5.76
C ARG A 318 37.88 18.31 -4.83
N GLY A 319 38.27 18.19 -3.57
CA GLY A 319 37.71 19.04 -2.51
C GLY A 319 36.18 18.96 -2.50
N ASN A 320 35.50 20.10 -2.72
CA ASN A 320 34.03 20.19 -2.76
C ASN A 320 33.43 19.99 -4.16
N VAL A 321 34.26 19.86 -5.20
CA VAL A 321 33.78 19.71 -6.58
C VAL A 321 33.59 18.23 -6.89
N ARG A 322 32.34 17.80 -7.01
CA ARG A 322 31.99 16.45 -7.49
C ARG A 322 31.96 16.43 -9.02
N ARG A 323 32.57 15.40 -9.61
CA ARG A 323 32.55 15.14 -11.05
C ARG A 323 32.09 13.71 -11.29
N THR A 324 30.97 13.55 -11.97
CA THR A 324 30.36 12.25 -12.31
C THR A 324 30.54 11.88 -13.78
N ALA A 325 31.37 12.63 -14.53
CA ALA A 325 31.09 12.97 -15.93
C ALA A 325 30.92 11.80 -16.92
N ASP A 326 31.52 10.62 -16.72
CA ASP A 326 31.38 9.51 -17.68
C ASP A 326 31.35 8.11 -17.03
N GLY A 327 31.30 8.01 -15.70
CA GLY A 327 31.37 6.73 -14.99
C GLY A 327 32.70 5.95 -15.19
N ARG A 328 33.72 6.58 -15.77
CA ARG A 328 35.02 5.96 -16.07
C ARG A 328 35.96 5.94 -14.87
N ASN A 329 36.75 4.89 -14.76
CA ASN A 329 37.82 4.77 -13.77
C ASN A 329 38.99 5.75 -14.00
N LEU A 330 38.98 6.55 -15.07
CA LEU A 330 40.05 7.49 -15.43
C LEU A 330 39.59 8.94 -15.33
N TRP A 331 40.41 9.77 -14.67
CA TRP A 331 40.31 11.23 -14.72
C TRP A 331 41.56 11.80 -15.39
N VAL A 332 41.40 12.18 -16.66
CA VAL A 332 42.44 12.85 -17.46
C VAL A 332 42.19 14.37 -17.48
N PHE A 333 43.24 15.16 -17.27
CA PHE A 333 43.19 16.63 -17.37
C PHE A 333 44.57 17.23 -17.65
N THR A 334 44.60 18.40 -18.26
CA THR A 334 45.81 19.20 -18.41
C THR A 334 46.09 19.98 -17.12
N ALA A 335 47.31 19.86 -16.60
CA ALA A 335 47.74 20.47 -15.35
C ALA A 335 47.71 22.00 -15.45
N SER A 336 46.99 22.62 -14.51
CA SER A 336 46.86 24.07 -14.34
C SER A 336 47.08 24.44 -12.89
N GLY A 337 47.31 25.72 -12.58
CA GLY A 337 47.40 26.16 -11.17
C GLY A 337 46.11 25.83 -10.37
N SER A 338 44.97 25.83 -11.07
CA SER A 338 43.69 25.39 -10.54
C SER A 338 43.49 23.88 -10.54
N SER A 339 44.52 23.06 -10.78
CA SER A 339 44.46 21.58 -10.71
C SER A 339 44.99 21.01 -9.38
N SER A 340 45.62 21.83 -8.52
CA SER A 340 46.11 21.38 -7.21
C SER A 340 44.98 21.10 -6.21
N GLY A 341 45.00 19.98 -5.50
CA GLY A 341 44.00 19.65 -4.48
C GLY A 341 43.96 18.17 -4.11
N ASP A 342 42.99 17.80 -3.28
CA ASP A 342 42.80 16.44 -2.81
C ASP A 342 41.75 15.72 -3.66
N TYR A 343 42.20 14.69 -4.37
CA TYR A 343 41.37 13.87 -5.23
C TYR A 343 40.94 12.61 -4.49
N LYS A 344 39.64 12.32 -4.51
CA LYS A 344 39.08 11.06 -4.01
C LYS A 344 38.20 10.44 -5.08
N CYS A 345 38.10 9.12 -5.04
CA CYS A 345 37.16 8.38 -5.87
C CYS A 345 36.32 7.41 -5.03
N ARG A 346 35.16 7.03 -5.56
CA ARG A 346 34.37 5.89 -5.09
C ARG A 346 33.74 5.17 -6.27
N GLY A 347 33.42 3.90 -6.11
CA GLY A 347 32.65 3.13 -7.08
C GLY A 347 31.18 3.03 -6.68
N ARG A 348 30.30 3.06 -7.67
CA ARG A 348 28.89 2.66 -7.60
C ARG A 348 28.71 1.37 -8.39
N GLN A 349 28.03 0.37 -7.85
CA GLN A 349 27.81 -0.87 -8.59
C GLN A 349 26.86 -0.65 -9.78
N LYS A 350 27.17 -1.21 -10.94
CA LYS A 350 26.32 -1.11 -12.14
C LYS A 350 25.02 -1.92 -12.03
N ASN A 351 25.09 -3.10 -11.41
CA ASN A 351 23.93 -3.96 -11.19
C ASN A 351 23.01 -3.45 -10.06
N ASN A 352 23.49 -2.50 -9.25
CA ASN A 352 22.77 -1.97 -8.10
C ASN A 352 23.18 -0.52 -7.82
N SER A 353 22.38 0.41 -8.33
CA SER A 353 22.64 1.85 -8.26
C SER A 353 22.67 2.43 -6.85
N TYR A 354 22.29 1.66 -5.83
CA TYR A 354 22.26 2.08 -4.43
C TYR A 354 23.43 1.54 -3.60
N SER A 355 24.32 0.74 -4.20
CA SER A 355 25.52 0.21 -3.54
C SER A 355 26.79 0.95 -3.97
N PHE A 356 27.54 1.45 -2.99
CA PHE A 356 28.74 2.27 -3.19
C PHE A 356 29.93 1.75 -2.38
N THR A 357 31.15 2.01 -2.83
CA THR A 357 32.33 1.91 -1.97
C THR A 357 32.41 3.13 -1.05
N ALA A 358 33.15 3.00 0.04
CA ALA A 358 33.61 4.18 0.77
C ALA A 358 34.47 5.06 -0.17
N TRP A 359 34.52 6.36 0.10
CA TRP A 359 35.47 7.25 -0.57
C TRP A 359 36.90 6.80 -0.27
N SER A 360 37.76 6.83 -1.29
CA SER A 360 39.18 6.55 -1.14
C SER A 360 39.86 7.54 -0.21
N ASP A 361 41.02 7.15 0.30
CA ASP A 361 41.96 8.09 0.90
C ASP A 361 42.31 9.21 -0.11
N PRO A 362 42.47 10.47 0.34
CA PRO A 362 42.76 11.59 -0.55
C PRO A 362 44.15 11.48 -1.15
N LEU A 363 44.25 11.57 -2.48
CA LEU A 363 45.50 11.79 -3.19
C LEU A 363 45.70 13.29 -3.42
N ARG A 364 46.69 13.86 -2.74
CA ARG A 364 47.02 15.28 -2.87
C ARG A 364 47.93 15.51 -4.08
N LEU A 365 47.48 16.36 -5.00
CA LEU A 365 48.26 16.81 -6.15
C LEU A 365 48.62 18.29 -6.02
N ILE A 366 49.87 18.62 -6.36
CA ILE A 366 50.39 19.98 -6.36
C ILE A 366 51.01 20.24 -7.73
N VAL A 367 50.47 21.21 -8.45
CA VAL A 367 51.01 21.68 -9.72
C VAL A 367 51.95 22.86 -9.46
N THR A 368 53.23 22.71 -9.80
CA THR A 368 54.24 23.75 -9.71
C THR A 368 54.18 24.67 -10.94
N GLY A 369 54.43 25.95 -10.70
CA GLY A 369 54.42 26.98 -11.75
C GLY A 369 55.74 26.97 -12.51
N PHE A 370 55.66 26.66 -13.80
CA PHE A 370 56.73 26.67 -14.81
C PHE A 370 57.81 25.58 -14.70
N CYS A 371 57.91 24.78 -15.76
CA CYS A 371 59.01 23.88 -16.06
C CYS A 371 60.23 24.72 -16.51
N PRO A 372 61.36 24.74 -15.77
CA PRO A 372 62.53 25.54 -16.15
C PRO A 372 63.25 25.05 -17.42
N GLU A 373 63.04 23.79 -17.82
CA GLU A 373 63.80 23.12 -18.89
C GLU A 373 62.94 22.36 -19.90
N CYS A 374 61.70 22.80 -20.15
CA CYS A 374 60.89 22.17 -21.21
C CYS A 374 61.30 22.76 -22.58
N PRO A 375 61.76 21.95 -23.56
CA PRO A 375 61.95 22.43 -24.92
C PRO A 375 60.57 22.73 -25.49
N SER A 376 60.22 24.01 -25.59
CA SER A 376 59.06 24.45 -26.35
C SER A 376 59.20 23.96 -27.79
N PHE A 377 58.41 22.96 -28.16
CA PHE A 377 58.28 22.47 -29.54
C PHE A 377 57.49 23.52 -30.33
N SER A 378 58.12 24.66 -30.58
CA SER A 378 57.56 25.81 -31.26
C SER A 378 58.71 26.67 -31.75
N ALA A 379 58.92 26.64 -33.07
CA ALA A 379 59.87 27.45 -33.86
C ALA A 379 61.31 26.93 -34.00
N SER A 380 61.47 25.82 -34.73
CA SER A 380 62.72 25.54 -35.46
C SER A 380 62.51 24.89 -36.84
N PHE A 381 61.39 25.21 -37.51
CA PHE A 381 61.19 24.91 -38.94
C PHE A 381 61.63 26.05 -39.88
N GLY A 382 62.46 26.99 -39.41
CA GLY A 382 62.90 28.15 -40.21
C GLY A 382 64.32 28.06 -40.78
N VAL A 383 65.20 27.21 -40.25
CA VAL A 383 66.64 27.26 -40.60
C VAL A 383 67.14 26.00 -41.32
N GLY A 384 66.46 24.85 -41.18
CA GLY A 384 66.80 23.64 -41.93
C GLY A 384 66.30 23.62 -43.38
N LEU A 385 65.15 24.25 -43.66
CA LEU A 385 64.51 24.20 -44.98
C LEU A 385 65.21 25.11 -46.01
N VAL A 386 65.80 26.23 -45.56
CA VAL A 386 66.54 27.16 -46.43
C VAL A 386 67.93 26.62 -46.78
N VAL A 387 68.60 25.95 -45.83
CA VAL A 387 69.91 25.32 -46.08
C VAL A 387 69.77 24.05 -46.93
N GLY A 388 68.71 23.26 -46.71
CA GLY A 388 68.41 22.09 -47.53
C GLY A 388 68.06 22.43 -48.98
N ILE A 389 67.23 23.46 -49.21
CA ILE A 389 66.86 23.89 -50.57
C ILE A 389 68.05 24.54 -51.29
N ALA A 390 68.88 25.34 -50.60
CA ALA A 390 70.09 25.91 -51.19
C ALA A 390 71.10 24.82 -51.61
N MET A 391 71.30 23.80 -50.78
CA MET A 391 72.20 22.68 -51.11
C MET A 391 71.70 21.86 -52.31
N ILE A 392 70.38 21.69 -52.47
CA ILE A 392 69.79 20.99 -53.63
C ILE A 392 69.93 21.82 -54.91
N VAL A 393 69.75 23.14 -54.86
CA VAL A 393 69.89 24.03 -56.03
C VAL A 393 71.33 24.12 -56.54
N PHE A 394 72.34 23.99 -55.65
CA PHE A 394 73.74 23.99 -56.06
C PHE A 394 74.31 22.59 -56.41
N LEU A 395 73.83 21.51 -55.77
CA LEU A 395 74.34 20.15 -56.04
C LEU A 395 73.74 19.49 -57.28
N GLN A 396 72.50 19.82 -57.67
CA GLN A 396 71.84 19.27 -58.87
C GLN A 396 72.55 19.63 -60.20
N PRO A 397 72.95 20.90 -60.47
CA PRO A 397 73.70 21.22 -61.68
C PRO A 397 75.14 20.67 -61.67
N LEU A 398 75.77 20.54 -60.49
CA LEU A 398 77.10 19.95 -60.33
C LEU A 398 77.10 18.43 -60.60
N LEU A 399 76.09 17.71 -60.10
CA LEU A 399 75.89 16.28 -60.39
C LEU A 399 75.51 16.04 -61.85
N LEU A 400 74.69 16.90 -62.47
CA LEU A 400 74.39 16.81 -63.91
C LEU A 400 75.61 17.11 -64.79
N PHE A 401 76.48 18.03 -64.37
CA PHE A 401 77.75 18.32 -65.06
C PHE A 401 78.74 17.15 -64.95
N VAL A 402 78.85 16.52 -63.77
CA VAL A 402 79.67 15.31 -63.55
C VAL A 402 79.09 14.11 -64.31
N TRP A 403 77.77 13.95 -64.37
CA TRP A 403 77.11 12.87 -65.12
C TRP A 403 77.26 13.04 -66.64
N ARG A 404 77.21 14.27 -67.16
CA ARG A 404 77.54 14.56 -68.57
C ARG A 404 79.01 14.30 -68.91
N LYS A 405 79.92 14.45 -67.94
CA LYS A 405 81.35 14.09 -68.08
C LYS A 405 81.61 12.58 -67.99
N MET A 406 80.83 11.82 -67.23
CA MET A 406 80.98 10.35 -67.15
C MET A 406 80.32 9.59 -68.30
N LYS A 407 79.33 10.16 -69.00
CA LYS A 407 78.64 9.48 -70.12
C LYS A 407 79.41 9.50 -71.46
N ALA A 408 80.61 10.10 -71.49
CA ALA A 408 81.49 10.11 -72.66
C ALA A 408 82.57 9.03 -72.64
N HIS A 409 82.63 8.17 -71.63
CA HIS A 409 83.54 7.03 -71.62
C HIS A 409 82.88 5.82 -70.93
N ARG A 410 82.87 4.71 -71.67
CA ARG A 410 82.73 3.31 -71.24
C ARG A 410 81.43 2.61 -71.64
N SER A 411 81.58 1.93 -72.76
CA SER A 411 80.80 0.82 -73.28
C SER A 411 81.09 -0.51 -72.55
N VAL A 412 80.16 -1.46 -72.74
CA VAL A 412 80.30 -2.94 -72.71
C VAL A 412 79.80 -3.73 -71.46
N SER A 413 78.80 -4.57 -71.76
CA SER A 413 78.48 -5.96 -71.31
C SER A 413 77.56 -6.25 -70.10
N THR A 414 76.36 -6.78 -70.42
CA THR A 414 75.68 -8.07 -70.03
C THR A 414 75.99 -8.70 -68.65
N ASP A 415 75.06 -9.29 -67.86
CA ASP A 415 73.86 -10.09 -68.21
C ASP A 415 72.88 -10.31 -67.00
N LYS A 416 71.74 -10.96 -67.31
CA LYS A 416 70.47 -11.24 -66.59
C LYS A 416 70.48 -11.86 -65.16
N SER A 417 69.41 -11.56 -64.38
CA SER A 417 68.50 -12.58 -63.80
C SER A 417 67.14 -11.96 -63.41
N SER A 418 66.08 -12.75 -63.59
CA SER A 418 64.65 -12.40 -63.60
C SER A 418 63.93 -12.83 -62.32
N ALA A 419 63.08 -11.97 -61.77
CA ALA A 419 62.06 -12.33 -60.77
C ALA A 419 60.75 -11.60 -61.12
N THR A 420 59.64 -12.33 -61.18
CA THR A 420 58.36 -11.88 -61.76
C THR A 420 57.23 -11.92 -60.75
N GLN A 421 56.58 -10.76 -60.62
CA GLN A 421 55.16 -10.45 -60.37
C GLN A 421 54.40 -10.97 -59.15
N GLN A 422 53.76 -10.02 -58.45
CA GLN A 422 52.31 -10.07 -58.23
C GLN A 422 51.75 -8.65 -58.04
N THR A 423 50.68 -8.32 -58.76
CA THR A 423 49.86 -7.12 -58.53
C THR A 423 48.46 -7.33 -59.13
N VAL A 424 47.45 -6.68 -58.53
CA VAL A 424 46.24 -6.07 -59.13
C VAL A 424 44.84 -6.69 -58.80
N ASN A 425 44.05 -5.84 -58.11
CA ASN A 425 42.60 -5.48 -58.13
C ASN A 425 41.48 -6.53 -57.90
N GLN A 426 40.39 -6.29 -57.13
CA GLN A 426 39.35 -5.22 -56.95
C GLN A 426 38.05 -5.39 -57.80
N LEU A 427 36.88 -5.19 -57.13
CA LEU A 427 35.47 -4.92 -57.57
C LEU A 427 34.61 -6.11 -58.10
N GLU A 428 33.29 -6.28 -57.88
CA GLU A 428 32.12 -5.44 -57.47
C GLU A 428 30.88 -6.35 -57.05
N PRO A 429 29.62 -5.85 -56.77
CA PRO A 429 28.66 -6.48 -55.84
C PRO A 429 27.25 -6.79 -56.44
N GLN A 430 26.25 -7.02 -55.55
CA GLN A 430 24.77 -7.11 -55.75
C GLN A 430 24.27 -8.50 -56.25
N LEU A 431 23.15 -9.11 -55.84
CA LEU A 431 21.85 -8.66 -55.34
C LEU A 431 21.01 -9.86 -54.76
N TYR A 432 20.13 -9.58 -53.80
CA TYR A 432 18.82 -10.20 -53.41
C TYR A 432 18.56 -11.74 -53.24
N SER A 433 17.99 -12.01 -52.05
CA SER A 433 16.85 -12.87 -51.68
C SER A 433 16.86 -14.42 -51.75
N SER A 434 16.76 -14.98 -50.54
CA SER A 434 15.73 -15.93 -50.03
C SER A 434 15.60 -17.35 -50.59
N LEU A 435 15.71 -18.26 -49.62
CA LEU A 435 14.85 -19.42 -49.31
C LEU A 435 15.10 -20.79 -49.97
N LEU A 436 15.09 -21.78 -49.06
CA LEU A 436 14.71 -23.19 -49.13
C LEU A 436 15.79 -24.27 -49.37
N HIS A 437 15.81 -25.21 -48.40
CA HIS A 437 15.88 -26.69 -48.52
C HIS A 437 17.15 -27.28 -49.16
N ASP A 438 17.66 -28.47 -48.83
CA ASP A 438 17.39 -29.54 -47.87
C ASP A 438 18.68 -30.39 -47.87
N ASP A 439 18.63 -31.59 -47.28
CA ASP A 439 19.55 -32.72 -47.44
C ASP A 439 20.73 -32.77 -46.45
N VAL A 440 20.60 -33.57 -45.38
CA VAL A 440 20.76 -35.04 -45.34
C VAL A 440 22.22 -35.43 -45.51
N CYS A 441 22.80 -35.95 -44.44
CA CYS A 441 23.74 -37.08 -44.49
C CYS A 441 23.80 -37.79 -43.12
N VAL A 442 23.43 -39.06 -43.17
CA VAL A 442 23.54 -40.08 -42.13
C VAL A 442 24.91 -40.75 -42.23
N TYR A 443 25.56 -41.03 -41.10
CA TYR A 443 26.18 -42.34 -40.87
C TYR A 443 26.12 -42.70 -39.39
N GLU A 444 25.50 -43.84 -39.11
CA GLU A 444 25.68 -44.64 -37.90
C GLU A 444 27.00 -45.39 -37.99
N SER A 445 27.63 -45.69 -36.83
CA SER A 445 27.83 -47.09 -36.43
C SER A 445 28.49 -47.25 -35.06
N VAL A 446 27.69 -47.82 -34.14
CA VAL A 446 27.96 -49.05 -33.35
C VAL A 446 28.96 -49.01 -32.17
N GLY A 447 28.38 -49.29 -30.99
CA GLY A 447 28.86 -50.28 -30.01
C GLY A 447 29.43 -49.69 -28.71
N GLY A 448 28.97 -50.01 -27.50
CA GLY A 448 27.93 -50.93 -27.03
C GLY A 448 27.85 -50.91 -25.50
N SER A 449 26.62 -50.93 -24.99
CA SER A 449 26.07 -51.80 -23.93
C SER A 449 26.83 -52.05 -22.62
N GLY A 450 26.12 -51.89 -21.49
CA GLY A 450 26.44 -52.54 -20.22
C GLY A 450 25.84 -51.86 -18.99
N ASN A 451 24.63 -52.29 -18.62
CA ASN A 451 23.90 -51.95 -17.38
C ASN A 451 24.72 -52.10 -16.10
N ASN A 452 24.36 -51.35 -15.04
CA ASN A 452 23.91 -51.96 -13.80
C ASN A 452 23.20 -50.99 -12.84
N ASP A 453 22.22 -51.59 -12.17
CA ASP A 453 21.23 -51.10 -11.23
C ASP A 453 21.75 -50.57 -9.88
N GLY A 454 20.83 -49.87 -9.19
CA GLY A 454 20.78 -49.69 -7.74
C GLY A 454 20.50 -48.23 -7.36
N GLY A 455 19.33 -47.77 -6.90
CA GLY A 455 18.18 -48.42 -6.28
C GLY A 455 18.14 -48.08 -4.78
N THR A 456 17.22 -47.20 -4.35
CA THR A 456 16.46 -47.16 -3.06
C THR A 456 15.71 -45.81 -2.96
N HIS A 457 14.35 -45.84 -2.95
CA HIS A 457 13.43 -45.72 -1.79
C HIS A 457 13.45 -44.32 -1.14
N ASP A 458 12.34 -43.64 -0.81
CA ASP A 458 10.99 -44.11 -0.47
C ASP A 458 9.97 -42.94 -0.57
N ASP A 459 8.72 -43.28 -0.28
CA ASP A 459 7.61 -42.45 0.21
C ASP A 459 6.48 -42.06 -0.76
N THR A 460 5.45 -42.91 -0.65
CA THR A 460 4.03 -42.72 -0.94
C THR A 460 3.40 -41.62 -0.07
N GLU A 461 2.50 -40.81 -0.65
CA GLU A 461 1.29 -40.36 0.04
C GLU A 461 0.17 -40.10 -0.98
N GLU A 462 -0.97 -40.75 -0.76
CA GLU A 462 -2.25 -40.49 -1.40
C GLU A 462 -2.77 -39.13 -0.93
N ASP A 463 -3.38 -38.33 -1.82
CA ASP A 463 -4.40 -37.41 -1.35
C ASP A 463 -5.49 -37.12 -2.39
N HIS A 464 -6.64 -36.78 -1.81
CA HIS A 464 -7.98 -36.98 -2.26
C HIS A 464 -8.52 -36.03 -3.33
N ASP A 465 -9.48 -36.60 -4.05
CA ASP A 465 -10.57 -36.04 -4.86
C ASP A 465 -11.14 -34.71 -4.34
N TYR A 466 -11.26 -33.69 -5.21
CA TYR A 466 -12.22 -32.59 -5.03
C TYR A 466 -12.86 -32.19 -6.35
N ASN A 467 -14.18 -32.30 -6.32
CA ASN A 467 -15.19 -31.93 -7.31
C ASN A 467 -14.92 -30.61 -8.04
N ASN A 468 -14.95 -30.66 -9.37
CA ASN A 468 -15.10 -29.47 -10.20
C ASN A 468 -16.59 -29.30 -10.58
N VAL A 469 -17.13 -28.15 -10.20
CA VAL A 469 -18.51 -27.72 -10.42
C VAL A 469 -18.63 -27.16 -11.83
N ASP A 470 -19.56 -27.72 -12.62
CA ASP A 470 -19.99 -27.14 -13.89
C ASP A 470 -21.28 -26.32 -13.68
N PRO A 471 -21.38 -25.07 -14.16
CA PRO A 471 -22.56 -24.24 -14.01
C PRO A 471 -23.49 -24.38 -15.23
N ASN A 472 -24.81 -24.46 -14.96
CA ASN A 472 -25.95 -24.01 -15.78
C ASN A 472 -27.09 -25.06 -15.80
N ALA A 473 -28.26 -24.69 -15.26
CA ALA A 473 -29.48 -24.48 -16.06
C ALA A 473 -30.77 -24.53 -15.22
N ALA A 474 -31.69 -23.64 -15.60
CA ALA A 474 -33.14 -23.76 -15.54
C ALA A 474 -33.86 -23.55 -14.18
N THR A 475 -34.32 -22.31 -14.03
CA THR A 475 -35.68 -21.95 -13.59
C THR A 475 -36.77 -22.73 -14.34
N ASP A 476 -37.65 -23.43 -13.62
CA ASP A 476 -39.13 -23.32 -13.73
C ASP A 476 -39.81 -24.40 -12.87
N SER A 477 -41.00 -24.04 -12.34
CA SER A 477 -42.00 -24.80 -11.56
C SER A 477 -42.06 -24.54 -10.05
#